data_AF-A0A255QV42-F1
#
_entry.id   AF-A0A255QV42-F1
#
_cell.length_a   1.000
_cell.length_b   1.000
_cell.length_c   1.000
_cell.angle_alpha   90.00
_cell.angle_beta   90.00
_cell.angle_gamma   90.00
#
_symmetry.space_group_name_H-M   'P 1'
#
loop_
_entity.id
_entity.type
_entity.pdbx_description
1 polymer ?
#
loop_
_entity_poly.entity_id
_entity_poly.type
_entity_poly.pdbx_seq_one_letter_code
_entity_poly.pdbx_strand_id
1 'polypeptide(L)'
;MIRVTSHSTRGLSFKRLQRQGQALVEFAIISFVLSAIVAGLLGILVLALGSFQNNIAAENAGRLLDKELSSELTGSSAKDVYMALKDGGFYNEEYLVLSEQQFFDKAFLSTLPQINQLLLPSFIHDTDHELFRYPGTLVTNAEGDNTILVPLLPDFDSGFVTGISRARELNTNAYPSADNWVAPVSIMATGDPTPSKFKIVICYPSQPGSLIQYKVLRDAQGEVIQQSPVEADDSALSLGDLPASYSLGNNVPETNKSPASSGLYGLGELYAYQMSVRPYRLVFESGSIFALSE
;
A
#
# COMPACT_ATOMS: atom_id res chain seq x y z
N MET A 1 29.63 13.85 -89.41
CA MET A 1 28.73 14.73 -88.65
C MET A 1 27.85 13.84 -87.78
N ILE A 2 28.23 13.60 -86.53
CA ILE A 2 27.51 12.69 -85.60
C ILE A 2 27.11 13.52 -84.40
N ARG A 3 25.80 13.63 -84.15
CA ARG A 3 25.20 14.43 -83.08
C ARG A 3 24.96 13.50 -81.89
N VAL A 4 25.70 13.70 -80.81
CA VAL A 4 25.51 12.97 -79.54
C VAL A 4 24.57 13.78 -78.66
N THR A 5 23.39 13.24 -78.37
CA THR A 5 22.43 13.80 -77.41
C THR A 5 22.70 13.25 -76.02
N SER A 6 23.08 14.12 -75.08
CA SER A 6 23.22 13.79 -73.66
C SER A 6 21.86 13.79 -72.96
N HIS A 7 21.40 12.64 -72.46
CA HIS A 7 20.27 12.59 -71.54
C HIS A 7 20.71 12.85 -70.10
N SER A 8 20.29 13.99 -69.56
CA SER A 8 20.34 14.31 -68.14
C SER A 8 19.27 13.52 -67.38
N THR A 9 19.69 12.62 -66.50
CA THR A 9 18.84 11.96 -65.49
C THR A 9 19.45 12.16 -64.11
N ARG A 10 19.26 13.35 -63.53
CA ARG A 10 19.50 13.59 -62.10
C ARG A 10 18.35 14.39 -61.51
N GLY A 11 17.41 13.69 -60.87
CA GLY A 11 16.30 14.34 -60.18
C GLY A 11 15.45 13.49 -59.23
N LEU A 12 15.66 12.17 -59.15
CA LEU A 12 14.74 11.29 -58.39
C LEU A 12 15.25 10.80 -57.02
N SER A 13 16.47 11.16 -56.61
CA SER A 13 17.07 10.57 -55.39
C SER A 13 16.72 11.27 -54.07
N PHE A 14 16.36 12.56 -54.08
CA PHE A 14 16.18 13.32 -52.83
C PHE A 14 14.82 13.12 -52.14
N LYS A 15 13.74 12.84 -52.88
CA LYS A 15 12.40 12.62 -52.30
C LYS A 15 12.28 11.30 -51.52
N ARG A 16 13.11 10.28 -51.79
CA ARG A 16 13.07 8.99 -51.08
C ARG A 16 13.72 9.05 -49.70
N LEU A 17 14.85 9.75 -49.58
CA LEU A 17 15.53 9.96 -48.29
C LEU A 17 14.69 10.81 -47.31
N GLN A 18 13.99 11.82 -47.83
CA GLN A 18 13.13 12.69 -47.02
C GLN A 18 11.89 11.96 -46.45
N ARG A 19 11.38 10.95 -47.15
CA ARG A 19 10.27 10.09 -46.68
C ARG A 19 10.71 9.03 -45.66
N GLN A 20 11.96 8.57 -45.72
CA GLN A 20 12.49 7.58 -44.77
C GLN A 20 12.73 8.19 -43.39
N GLY A 21 13.21 9.44 -43.31
CA GLY A 21 13.36 10.15 -42.03
C GLY A 21 12.02 10.45 -41.35
N GLN A 22 11.00 10.80 -42.12
CA GLN A 22 9.65 11.04 -41.61
C GLN A 22 9.01 9.76 -41.03
N ALA A 23 9.14 8.62 -41.72
CA ALA A 23 8.63 7.35 -41.22
C ALA A 23 9.30 6.89 -39.92
N LEU A 24 10.60 7.20 -39.75
CA LEU A 24 11.34 6.86 -38.54
C LEU A 24 10.91 7.73 -37.34
N VAL A 25 10.64 9.01 -37.58
CA VAL A 25 10.10 9.93 -36.56
C VAL A 25 8.67 9.56 -36.18
N GLU A 26 7.81 9.25 -37.15
CA GLU A 26 6.43 8.79 -36.88
C GLU A 26 6.42 7.48 -36.10
N PHE A 27 7.27 6.52 -36.46
CA PHE A 27 7.41 5.27 -35.70
C PHE A 27 7.91 5.51 -34.27
N ALA A 28 8.88 6.41 -34.07
CA ALA A 28 9.38 6.75 -32.74
C ALA A 28 8.29 7.38 -31.86
N ILE A 29 7.49 8.30 -32.42
CA ILE A 29 6.37 8.92 -31.71
C ILE A 29 5.32 7.86 -31.35
N ILE A 30 4.94 6.99 -32.29
CA ILE A 30 3.95 5.93 -32.05
C ILE A 30 4.46 4.98 -30.97
N SER A 31 5.71 4.52 -31.07
CA SER A 31 6.33 3.63 -30.07
C SER A 31 6.39 4.27 -28.69
N PHE A 32 6.72 5.57 -28.61
CA PHE A 32 6.75 6.30 -27.36
C PHE A 32 5.35 6.39 -26.72
N VAL A 33 4.34 6.78 -27.50
CA VAL A 33 2.95 6.87 -27.02
C VAL A 33 2.43 5.51 -26.56
N LEU A 34 2.65 4.45 -27.35
CA LEU A 34 2.27 3.08 -26.98
C LEU A 34 2.95 2.61 -25.69
N SER A 35 4.25 2.89 -25.54
CA SER A 35 4.99 2.55 -24.33
C SER A 35 4.46 3.29 -23.11
N ALA A 36 4.13 4.57 -23.25
CA ALA A 36 3.52 5.37 -22.19
C ALA A 36 2.13 4.84 -21.79
N ILE A 37 1.30 4.46 -22.77
CA ILE A 37 -0.02 3.87 -22.52
C ILE A 37 0.12 2.51 -21.80
N VAL A 38 1.02 1.64 -22.26
CA VAL A 38 1.25 0.32 -21.62
C VAL A 38 1.78 0.49 -20.20
N ALA A 39 2.73 1.40 -19.97
CA ALA A 39 3.22 1.69 -18.63
C ALA A 39 2.10 2.25 -17.72
N GLY A 40 1.27 3.15 -18.25
CA GLY A 40 0.09 3.67 -17.54
C GLY A 40 -0.91 2.57 -17.18
N LEU A 41 -1.23 1.67 -18.12
CA LEU A 41 -2.13 0.54 -17.88
C LEU A 41 -1.57 -0.44 -16.85
N LEU A 42 -0.28 -0.76 -16.93
CA LEU A 42 0.38 -1.60 -15.93
C LEU A 42 0.35 -0.95 -14.54
N GLY A 43 0.58 0.36 -14.46
CA GLY A 43 0.46 1.11 -13.21
C GLY A 43 -0.95 1.03 -12.60
N ILE A 44 -1.99 1.23 -13.43
CA ILE A 44 -3.39 1.10 -13.00
C ILE A 44 -3.69 -0.33 -12.56
N LEU A 45 -3.23 -1.34 -13.31
CA LEU A 45 -3.44 -2.75 -12.98
C LEU A 45 -2.84 -3.13 -11.63
N VAL A 46 -1.61 -2.68 -11.33
CA VAL A 46 -0.95 -2.95 -10.04
C VAL A 46 -1.74 -2.34 -8.88
N LEU A 47 -2.21 -1.10 -9.03
CA LEU A 47 -3.05 -0.44 -8.02
C LEU A 47 -4.39 -1.16 -7.83
N ALA A 48 -5.02 -1.57 -8.93
CA ALA A 48 -6.29 -2.27 -8.91
C ALA A 48 -6.17 -3.67 -8.28
N LEU A 49 -5.14 -4.44 -8.65
CA LEU A 49 -4.91 -5.81 -8.18
C LEU A 49 -4.73 -5.88 -6.66
N GLY A 50 -3.95 -4.98 -6.07
CA GLY A 50 -3.78 -4.92 -4.62
C GLY A 50 -5.11 -4.64 -3.90
N SER A 51 -5.90 -3.68 -4.40
CA SER A 51 -7.23 -3.38 -3.84
C SER A 51 -8.21 -4.55 -3.98
N PHE A 52 -8.22 -5.25 -5.13
CA PHE A 52 -9.07 -6.42 -5.35
C PHE A 52 -8.74 -7.59 -4.42
N GLN A 53 -7.46 -7.89 -4.22
CA GLN A 53 -7.03 -8.96 -3.32
C GLN A 53 -7.48 -8.69 -1.88
N ASN A 54 -7.32 -7.46 -1.41
CA ASN A 54 -7.77 -7.07 -0.08
C ASN A 54 -9.30 -7.13 0.05
N ASN A 55 -10.05 -6.76 -1.00
CA ASN A 55 -11.51 -6.91 -1.04
C ASN A 55 -11.97 -8.37 -0.96
N ILE A 56 -11.30 -9.26 -1.67
CA ILE A 56 -11.60 -10.69 -1.59
C ILE A 56 -11.26 -11.23 -0.20
N ALA A 57 -10.11 -10.83 0.37
CA ALA A 57 -9.70 -11.23 1.71
C ALA A 57 -10.70 -10.78 2.77
N ALA A 58 -11.11 -9.51 2.74
CA ALA A 58 -12.04 -8.95 3.72
C ALA A 58 -13.43 -9.60 3.61
N GLU A 59 -13.93 -9.82 2.40
CA GLU A 59 -15.21 -10.50 2.17
C GLU A 59 -15.18 -11.96 2.63
N ASN A 60 -14.11 -12.70 2.32
CA ASN A 60 -13.95 -14.08 2.78
C ASN A 60 -13.84 -14.15 4.30
N ALA A 61 -13.10 -13.23 4.92
CA ALA A 61 -13.00 -13.14 6.37
C ALA A 61 -14.35 -12.79 7.00
N GLY A 62 -15.11 -11.84 6.44
CA GLY A 62 -16.45 -11.51 6.91
C GLY A 62 -17.38 -12.71 6.89
N ARG A 63 -17.42 -13.47 5.79
CA ARG A 63 -18.23 -14.70 5.67
C ARG A 63 -17.81 -15.80 6.64
N LEU A 64 -16.50 -15.93 6.89
CA LEU A 64 -15.98 -16.87 7.87
C LEU A 64 -16.50 -16.53 9.27
N LEU A 65 -16.39 -15.26 9.65
CA LEU A 65 -16.81 -14.77 10.97
C LEU A 65 -18.34 -14.83 11.15
N ASP A 66 -19.10 -14.53 10.10
CA ASP A 66 -20.57 -14.65 10.11
C ASP A 66 -21.05 -16.08 10.40
N LYS A 67 -20.24 -17.09 10.03
CA LYS A 67 -20.59 -18.51 10.18
C LYS A 67 -20.08 -19.13 11.49
N GLU A 68 -18.92 -18.69 11.96
CA GLU A 68 -18.19 -19.37 13.03
C GLU A 68 -18.20 -18.59 14.36
N LEU A 69 -18.50 -17.29 14.35
CA LEU A 69 -18.51 -16.46 15.56
C LEU A 69 -19.91 -16.43 16.20
N SER A 70 -20.00 -16.87 17.46
CA SER A 70 -21.27 -17.13 18.16
C SER A 70 -22.05 -15.87 18.59
N SER A 71 -23.36 -16.01 18.81
CA SER A 71 -24.24 -15.03 19.47
C SER A 71 -23.84 -14.61 20.87
N GLU A 72 -22.97 -15.36 21.56
CA GLU A 72 -22.51 -15.01 22.91
C GLU A 72 -21.75 -13.67 22.95
N LEU A 73 -21.27 -13.18 21.80
CA LEU A 73 -20.65 -11.87 21.68
C LEU A 73 -21.65 -10.72 21.45
N THR A 74 -22.96 -10.97 21.50
CA THR A 74 -23.98 -9.92 21.31
C THR A 74 -23.83 -8.84 22.37
N GLY A 75 -23.72 -7.58 21.93
CA GLY A 75 -23.46 -6.43 22.81
C GLY A 75 -22.00 -6.24 23.23
N SER A 76 -21.06 -7.03 22.68
CA SER A 76 -19.64 -6.90 22.98
C SER A 76 -18.99 -5.71 22.25
N SER A 77 -17.86 -5.24 22.76
CA SER A 77 -17.09 -4.18 22.11
C SER A 77 -16.30 -4.70 20.90
N ALA A 78 -15.82 -3.81 20.03
CA ALA A 78 -14.93 -4.19 18.92
C ALA A 78 -13.66 -4.91 19.40
N LYS A 79 -13.18 -4.57 20.61
CA LYS A 79 -12.05 -5.23 21.26
C LYS A 79 -12.36 -6.68 21.59
N ASP A 80 -13.53 -6.96 22.17
CA ASP A 80 -13.92 -8.31 22.57
C ASP A 80 -14.08 -9.22 21.36
N VAL A 81 -14.69 -8.71 20.28
CA VAL A 81 -14.83 -9.43 19.01
C VAL A 81 -13.46 -9.70 18.37
N TYR A 82 -12.54 -8.73 18.42
CA TYR A 82 -11.18 -8.93 17.95
C TYR A 82 -10.44 -10.00 18.77
N MET A 83 -10.57 -10.00 20.09
CA MET A 83 -9.98 -11.04 20.94
C MET A 83 -10.57 -12.41 20.64
N ALA A 84 -11.88 -12.52 20.43
CA ALA A 84 -12.52 -13.78 20.02
C ALA A 84 -11.99 -14.30 18.67
N LEU A 85 -11.63 -13.41 17.76
CA LEU A 85 -11.00 -13.76 16.48
C LEU A 85 -9.56 -14.27 16.67
N LYS A 86 -8.79 -13.73 17.63
CA LYS A 86 -7.48 -14.26 18.02
C LYS A 86 -7.61 -15.62 18.71
N ASP A 87 -8.44 -15.70 19.74
CA ASP A 87 -8.62 -16.88 20.59
C ASP A 87 -9.26 -18.05 19.83
N GLY A 88 -10.15 -17.75 18.88
CA GLY A 88 -10.76 -18.72 17.98
C GLY A 88 -9.81 -19.28 16.91
N GLY A 89 -8.57 -18.78 16.84
CA GLY A 89 -7.57 -19.23 15.87
C GLY A 89 -7.88 -18.84 14.43
N PHE A 90 -8.72 -17.82 14.20
CA PHE A 90 -9.02 -17.30 12.87
C PHE A 90 -7.93 -16.36 12.35
N TYR A 91 -7.20 -15.74 13.27
CA TYR A 91 -6.14 -14.79 13.01
C TYR A 91 -5.11 -14.80 14.14
N ASN A 92 -3.84 -14.66 13.81
CA ASN A 92 -2.78 -14.37 14.77
C ASN A 92 -1.84 -13.32 14.15
N GLU A 93 -1.61 -12.24 14.88
CA GLU A 93 -0.82 -11.09 14.43
C GLU A 93 0.69 -11.40 14.31
N GLU A 94 1.21 -12.42 15.02
CA GLU A 94 2.60 -12.90 14.88
C GLU A 94 2.88 -13.32 13.43
N TYR A 95 1.91 -14.00 12.78
CA TYR A 95 2.04 -14.46 11.39
C TYR A 95 1.88 -13.35 10.36
N LEU A 96 1.85 -12.07 10.76
CA LEU A 96 2.10 -10.95 9.86
C LEU A 96 3.59 -10.79 9.53
N VAL A 97 4.46 -11.51 10.25
CA VAL A 97 5.91 -11.52 10.07
C VAL A 97 6.35 -12.98 9.96
N LEU A 98 7.00 -13.33 8.86
CA LEU A 98 7.45 -14.69 8.56
C LEU A 98 8.93 -14.66 8.20
N SER A 99 9.69 -15.61 8.73
CA SER A 99 11.03 -15.88 8.21
C SER A 99 10.98 -16.34 6.75
N GLU A 100 12.09 -16.22 6.03
CA GLU A 100 12.21 -16.72 4.66
C GLU A 100 11.84 -18.20 4.55
N GLN A 101 12.28 -19.03 5.50
CA GLN A 101 11.96 -20.46 5.53
C GLN A 101 10.46 -20.70 5.67
N GLN A 102 9.79 -19.99 6.58
CA GLN A 102 8.35 -20.09 6.78
C GLN A 102 7.57 -19.65 5.53
N PHE A 103 7.99 -18.56 4.89
CA PHE A 103 7.30 -18.03 3.72
C PHE A 103 7.36 -18.96 2.50
N PHE A 104 8.45 -19.73 2.35
CA PHE A 104 8.58 -20.68 1.24
C PHE A 104 8.11 -22.11 1.56
N ASP A 105 7.80 -22.41 2.82
CA ASP A 105 7.26 -23.71 3.23
C ASP A 105 5.74 -23.78 3.05
N LYS A 106 5.31 -24.42 1.97
CA LYS A 106 3.88 -24.63 1.67
C LYS A 106 3.13 -25.40 2.75
N ALA A 107 3.79 -26.32 3.45
CA ALA A 107 3.15 -27.08 4.52
C ALA A 107 2.87 -26.15 5.69
N PHE A 108 3.86 -25.36 6.11
CA PHE A 108 3.69 -24.33 7.13
C PHE A 108 2.59 -23.32 6.76
N LEU A 109 2.61 -22.76 5.54
CA LEU A 109 1.61 -21.78 5.10
C LEU A 109 0.17 -22.32 5.17
N SER A 110 -0.03 -23.63 4.93
CA SER A 110 -1.35 -24.26 5.02
C SER A 110 -1.86 -24.43 6.47
N THR A 111 -0.97 -24.31 7.45
CA THR A 111 -1.32 -24.39 8.88
C THR A 111 -1.66 -23.03 9.50
N LEU A 112 -1.42 -21.93 8.78
CA LEU A 112 -1.72 -20.60 9.28
C LEU A 112 -3.22 -20.40 9.50
N PRO A 113 -3.64 -19.50 10.41
CA PRO A 113 -5.02 -19.08 10.50
C PRO A 113 -5.56 -18.58 9.16
N GLN A 114 -6.85 -18.80 8.91
CA GLN A 114 -7.44 -18.53 7.59
C GLN A 114 -7.28 -17.07 7.15
N ILE A 115 -7.42 -16.11 8.08
CA ILE A 115 -7.24 -14.69 7.77
C ILE A 115 -5.78 -14.41 7.40
N ASN A 116 -4.81 -15.00 8.11
CA ASN A 116 -3.39 -14.85 7.75
C ASN A 116 -3.09 -15.43 6.36
N GLN A 117 -3.67 -16.58 6.00
CA GLN A 117 -3.51 -17.16 4.65
C GLN A 117 -4.01 -16.22 3.55
N LEU A 118 -5.14 -15.53 3.78
CA LEU A 118 -5.71 -14.57 2.83
C LEU A 118 -4.82 -13.32 2.64
N LEU A 119 -4.00 -12.98 3.63
CA LEU A 119 -3.11 -11.82 3.59
C LEU A 119 -1.76 -12.10 2.92
N LEU A 120 -1.35 -13.37 2.79
CA LEU A 120 -0.04 -13.77 2.22
C LEU A 120 0.31 -13.10 0.88
N PRO A 121 -0.63 -12.94 -0.09
CA PRO A 121 -0.31 -12.29 -1.37
C PRO A 121 0.14 -10.83 -1.23
N SER A 122 -0.16 -10.18 -0.12
CA SER A 122 0.20 -8.78 0.16
C SER A 122 1.58 -8.63 0.80
N PHE A 123 2.26 -9.73 1.13
CA PHE A 123 3.53 -9.69 1.85
C PHE A 123 4.63 -9.10 0.97
N ILE A 124 5.51 -8.34 1.61
CA ILE A 124 6.71 -7.78 1.03
C ILE A 124 7.94 -8.49 1.60
N HIS A 125 9.00 -8.54 0.80
CA HIS A 125 10.31 -8.91 1.29
C HIS A 125 10.96 -7.68 1.93
N ASP A 126 11.19 -7.74 3.24
CA ASP A 126 11.94 -6.73 3.97
C ASP A 126 13.42 -7.10 3.96
N THR A 127 14.17 -6.45 3.07
CA THR A 127 15.61 -6.70 2.90
C THR A 127 16.43 -6.26 4.09
N ASP A 128 15.93 -5.34 4.92
CA ASP A 128 16.68 -4.81 6.06
C ASP A 128 16.69 -5.82 7.22
N HIS A 129 15.66 -6.67 7.28
CA HIS A 129 15.46 -7.66 8.34
C HIS A 129 15.49 -9.11 7.85
N GLU A 130 15.74 -9.33 6.55
CA GLU A 130 15.76 -10.65 5.88
C GLU A 130 14.52 -11.52 6.17
N LEU A 131 13.34 -10.90 6.08
CA LEU A 131 12.06 -11.56 6.38
C LEU A 131 10.96 -11.16 5.40
N PHE A 132 9.86 -11.91 5.41
CA PHE A 132 8.64 -11.58 4.69
C PHE A 132 7.60 -11.07 5.66
N ARG A 133 7.01 -9.91 5.41
CA ARG A 133 6.00 -9.35 6.31
C ARG A 133 4.92 -8.61 5.58
N TYR A 134 3.81 -8.40 6.28
CA TYR A 134 2.80 -7.46 5.84
C TYR A 134 3.40 -6.03 5.78
N PRO A 135 3.05 -5.22 4.76
CA PRO A 135 3.51 -3.85 4.65
C PRO A 135 3.11 -2.98 5.85
N GLY A 136 4.07 -2.32 6.49
CA GLY A 136 3.85 -1.48 7.68
C GLY A 136 5.11 -1.31 8.54
N THR A 137 4.95 -0.87 9.79
CA THR A 137 5.98 -0.77 10.81
C THR A 137 6.10 -2.08 11.57
N LEU A 138 7.32 -2.57 11.79
CA LEU A 138 7.58 -3.69 12.69
C LEU A 138 7.46 -3.22 14.15
N VAL A 139 6.58 -3.87 14.90
CA VAL A 139 6.34 -3.58 16.33
C VAL A 139 6.30 -4.87 17.12
N THR A 140 6.33 -4.76 18.45
CA THR A 140 6.12 -5.86 19.38
C THR A 140 4.74 -5.72 20.02
N ASN A 141 3.97 -6.80 20.07
CA ASN A 141 2.65 -6.83 20.70
C ASN A 141 2.73 -7.08 22.23
N ALA A 142 1.57 -7.28 22.87
CA ALA A 142 1.46 -7.48 24.31
C ALA A 142 2.11 -8.78 24.78
N GLU A 143 2.11 -9.77 23.89
CA GLU A 143 2.62 -11.12 24.09
C GLU A 143 4.15 -11.21 23.89
N GLY A 144 4.77 -10.16 23.34
CA GLY A 144 6.21 -10.11 23.06
C GLY A 144 6.58 -10.56 21.65
N ASP A 145 5.59 -10.85 20.80
CA ASP A 145 5.78 -11.30 19.43
C ASP A 145 5.94 -10.10 18.47
N ASN A 146 6.69 -10.33 17.39
CA ASN A 146 6.83 -9.35 16.33
C ASN A 146 5.58 -9.33 15.46
N THR A 147 5.05 -8.14 15.21
CA THR A 147 3.88 -7.93 14.36
C THR A 147 3.99 -6.61 13.62
N ILE A 148 2.93 -6.23 12.90
CA ILE A 148 2.89 -5.07 12.03
C ILE A 148 1.78 -4.11 12.46
N LEU A 149 2.11 -2.82 12.52
CA LEU A 149 1.13 -1.74 12.54
C LEU A 149 1.32 -0.85 11.31
N VAL A 150 0.23 -0.29 10.80
CA VAL A 150 0.26 0.63 9.67
C VAL A 150 0.19 2.05 10.20
N PRO A 151 1.22 2.89 9.96
CA PRO A 151 1.15 4.29 10.33
C PRO A 151 0.16 5.03 9.41
N LEU A 152 -0.69 5.82 10.03
CA LEU A 152 -1.65 6.72 9.41
C LEU A 152 -1.16 8.15 9.67
N LEU A 153 -0.23 8.64 8.86
CA LEU A 153 0.27 10.02 9.03
C LEU A 153 -0.90 11.01 9.09
N PRO A 154 -0.88 11.98 10.03
CA PRO A 154 -1.94 12.97 10.14
C PRO A 154 -2.01 13.81 8.87
N ASP A 155 -3.23 14.28 8.54
CA ASP A 155 -3.37 15.36 7.58
C ASP A 155 -2.73 16.63 8.16
N PHE A 156 -1.87 17.30 7.40
CA PHE A 156 -1.16 18.47 7.88
C PHE A 156 -2.12 19.67 8.01
N ASP A 157 -2.14 20.28 9.19
CA ASP A 157 -3.09 21.34 9.60
C ASP A 157 -2.79 22.74 9.00
N SER A 158 -1.84 22.86 8.05
CA SER A 158 -1.24 24.16 7.69
C SER A 158 -1.26 24.52 6.19
N GLY A 159 -2.26 24.06 5.42
CA GLY A 159 -2.41 24.43 4.00
C GLY A 159 -1.45 23.71 3.04
N PHE A 160 -0.71 22.72 3.55
CA PHE A 160 0.07 21.76 2.77
C PHE A 160 -0.62 20.40 2.83
N VAL A 161 -0.91 19.77 1.70
CA VAL A 161 -1.44 18.39 1.68
C VAL A 161 -0.26 17.42 1.60
N THR A 162 0.18 16.88 2.74
CA THR A 162 1.22 15.83 2.77
C THR A 162 0.97 14.73 3.79
N GLY A 163 -0.24 14.17 3.82
CA GLY A 163 -0.46 12.88 4.49
C GLY A 163 -0.09 11.70 3.58
N ILE A 164 0.16 10.53 4.18
CA ILE A 164 -0.31 9.28 3.55
C ILE A 164 -1.79 9.53 3.29
N SER A 165 -2.18 9.66 2.03
CA SER A 165 -3.57 9.94 1.76
C SER A 165 -4.36 8.71 2.24
N ARG A 166 -5.35 8.97 3.09
CA ARG A 166 -6.26 7.92 3.54
C ARG A 166 -7.32 7.78 2.45
N ALA A 167 -7.51 6.58 1.92
CA ALA A 167 -8.60 6.36 0.96
C ALA A 167 -9.98 6.53 1.62
N ARG A 168 -10.04 6.45 2.96
CA ARG A 168 -11.23 6.58 3.78
C ARG A 168 -10.85 6.95 5.23
N GLU A 169 -11.79 7.54 5.98
CA GLU A 169 -11.62 7.79 7.41
C GLU A 169 -11.78 6.48 8.19
N LEU A 170 -10.68 5.97 8.75
CA LEU A 170 -10.74 5.05 9.88
C LEU A 170 -11.40 5.78 11.04
N ASN A 171 -12.63 5.38 11.34
CA ASN A 171 -13.38 5.90 12.47
C ASN A 171 -12.69 5.46 13.77
N THR A 172 -12.78 6.26 14.83
CA THR A 172 -12.16 6.01 16.16
C THR A 172 -12.65 4.74 16.87
N ASN A 173 -13.57 3.99 16.25
CA ASN A 173 -14.18 2.78 16.79
C ASN A 173 -13.54 1.48 16.25
N ALA A 174 -12.38 1.56 15.60
CA ALA A 174 -11.63 0.39 15.16
C ALA A 174 -10.70 -0.12 16.27
N TYR A 175 -10.54 -1.43 16.40
CA TYR A 175 -9.59 -2.05 17.32
C TYR A 175 -8.80 -3.18 16.62
N PRO A 176 -7.47 -3.26 16.81
CA PRO A 176 -6.58 -2.31 17.50
C PRO A 176 -6.28 -1.06 16.64
N SER A 177 -6.46 0.14 17.20
CA SER A 177 -6.07 1.40 16.54
C SER A 177 -5.72 2.49 17.56
N ALA A 178 -5.03 3.52 17.07
CA ALA A 178 -4.76 4.80 17.73
C ALA A 178 -4.81 5.91 16.66
N ASP A 179 -4.69 7.18 17.07
CA ASP A 179 -4.92 8.36 16.19
C ASP A 179 -4.19 8.28 14.83
N ASN A 180 -2.95 7.78 14.85
CA ASN A 180 -2.10 7.65 13.66
C ASN A 180 -1.63 6.21 13.43
N TRP A 181 -2.30 5.21 13.98
CA TRP A 181 -1.88 3.82 13.89
C TRP A 181 -3.07 2.88 13.76
N VAL A 182 -2.96 1.87 12.90
CA VAL A 182 -3.98 0.83 12.78
C VAL A 182 -3.35 -0.53 12.55
N ALA A 183 -3.93 -1.57 13.13
CA ALA A 183 -3.53 -2.94 12.81
C ALA A 183 -3.99 -3.33 11.39
N PRO A 184 -3.20 -4.13 10.64
CA PRO A 184 -3.59 -4.64 9.32
C PRO A 184 -4.97 -5.30 9.28
N VAL A 185 -5.36 -5.95 10.37
CA VAL A 185 -6.71 -6.47 10.59
C VAL A 185 -7.29 -5.77 11.82
N SER A 186 -8.42 -5.11 11.65
CA SER A 186 -9.12 -4.41 12.73
C SER A 186 -10.60 -4.74 12.70
N ILE A 187 -11.25 -4.73 13.86
CA ILE A 187 -12.71 -4.83 14.00
C ILE A 187 -13.27 -3.45 14.29
N MET A 188 -14.36 -3.10 13.62
CA MET A 188 -15.09 -1.85 13.82
C MET A 188 -16.56 -2.15 14.15
N ALA A 189 -17.09 -1.52 15.20
CA ALA A 189 -18.52 -1.57 15.48
C ALA A 189 -19.29 -0.66 14.50
N THR A 190 -20.39 -1.14 13.91
CA THR A 190 -21.11 -0.38 12.87
C THR A 190 -22.16 0.60 13.41
N GLY A 191 -22.14 0.92 14.71
CA GLY A 191 -23.02 1.93 15.33
C GLY A 191 -24.51 1.57 15.43
N ASP A 192 -24.98 0.55 14.71
CA ASP A 192 -26.36 0.06 14.76
C ASP A 192 -26.58 -0.85 15.99
N PRO A 193 -27.55 -0.56 16.87
CA PRO A 193 -27.69 -1.23 18.16
C PRO A 193 -28.27 -2.65 18.09
N THR A 194 -28.77 -3.14 16.95
CA THR A 194 -29.29 -4.51 16.83
C THR A 194 -29.54 -4.92 15.36
N PRO A 195 -29.14 -6.13 14.92
CA PRO A 195 -28.19 -7.03 15.59
C PRO A 195 -26.79 -6.40 15.67
N SER A 196 -25.95 -6.85 16.60
CA SER A 196 -24.57 -6.36 16.77
C SER A 196 -23.74 -6.66 15.51
N LYS A 197 -23.80 -5.74 14.56
CA LYS A 197 -23.06 -5.82 13.31
C LYS A 197 -21.67 -5.26 13.54
N PHE A 198 -20.70 -6.04 13.07
CA PHE A 198 -19.31 -5.64 13.09
C PHE A 198 -18.80 -5.62 11.65
N LYS A 199 -17.79 -4.79 11.43
CA LYS A 199 -17.06 -4.75 10.19
C LYS A 199 -15.64 -5.20 10.46
N ILE A 200 -15.21 -6.25 9.79
CA ILE A 200 -13.78 -6.56 9.69
C ILE A 200 -13.19 -5.61 8.65
N VAL A 201 -12.09 -4.95 9.00
CA VAL A 201 -11.37 -4.00 8.15
C VAL A 201 -9.96 -4.52 7.94
N ILE A 202 -9.57 -4.67 6.67
CA ILE A 202 -8.20 -4.97 6.26
C ILE A 202 -7.58 -3.68 5.73
N CYS A 203 -6.52 -3.22 6.38
CA CYS A 203 -5.79 -1.99 6.05
C CYS A 203 -4.51 -2.34 5.30
N TYR A 204 -4.45 -2.00 4.02
CA TYR A 204 -3.28 -2.23 3.17
C TYR A 204 -2.64 -0.91 2.76
N PRO A 205 -1.40 -0.63 3.18
CA PRO A 205 -0.65 0.48 2.64
C PRO A 205 -0.12 0.14 1.26
N SER A 206 -0.68 0.77 0.24
CA SER A 206 -0.20 0.67 -1.13
C SER A 206 0.77 1.79 -1.44
N GLN A 207 1.82 1.41 -2.16
CA GLN A 207 2.85 2.31 -2.64
C GLN A 207 3.12 2.04 -4.11
N PRO A 208 2.58 2.87 -5.02
CA PRO A 208 2.97 2.82 -6.42
C PRO A 208 4.48 3.10 -6.54
N GLY A 209 5.24 2.12 -7.03
CA GLY A 209 6.71 2.13 -6.99
C GLY A 209 7.41 3.25 -7.79
N SER A 210 6.67 4.09 -8.51
CA SER A 210 7.20 5.22 -9.28
C SER A 210 6.64 6.58 -8.87
N LEU A 211 5.74 6.63 -7.88
CA LEU A 211 5.13 7.88 -7.44
C LEU A 211 5.84 8.39 -6.19
N ILE A 212 6.19 9.66 -6.23
CA ILE A 212 6.79 10.37 -5.10
C ILE A 212 5.75 11.30 -4.47
N GLN A 213 5.85 11.47 -3.15
CA GLN A 213 4.98 12.38 -2.43
C GLN A 213 5.45 13.82 -2.64
N TYR A 214 4.51 14.74 -2.86
CA TYR A 214 4.79 16.15 -3.07
C TYR A 214 4.07 17.02 -2.03
N LYS A 215 4.81 18.00 -1.48
CA LYS A 215 4.26 19.16 -0.78
C LYS A 215 3.69 20.12 -1.82
N VAL A 216 2.38 20.32 -1.79
CA VAL A 216 1.68 21.30 -2.63
C VAL A 216 1.21 22.45 -1.75
N LEU A 217 1.75 23.64 -1.99
CA LEU A 217 1.29 24.89 -1.40
C LEU A 217 0.21 25.50 -2.29
N ARG A 218 -0.94 25.81 -1.71
CA ARG A 218 -2.05 26.47 -2.41
C ARG A 218 -2.32 27.86 -1.87
N ASP A 219 -2.80 28.76 -2.72
CA ASP A 219 -3.26 30.09 -2.29
C ASP A 219 -4.65 30.02 -1.63
N ALA A 220 -5.18 31.18 -1.23
CA ALA A 220 -6.50 31.27 -0.61
C ALA A 220 -7.65 30.92 -1.57
N GLN A 221 -7.38 30.85 -2.88
CA GLN A 221 -8.32 30.47 -3.93
C GLN A 221 -8.20 28.98 -4.29
N GLY A 222 -7.23 28.26 -3.72
CA GLY A 222 -6.98 26.85 -3.95
C GLY A 222 -6.03 26.55 -5.13
N GLU A 223 -5.44 27.57 -5.76
CA GLU A 223 -4.50 27.40 -6.88
C GLU A 223 -3.12 26.99 -6.38
N VAL A 224 -2.41 26.16 -7.16
CA VAL A 224 -1.07 25.68 -6.78
C VAL A 224 -0.04 26.79 -6.97
N ILE A 225 0.55 27.27 -5.87
CA ILE A 225 1.65 28.25 -5.90
C ILE A 225 3.01 27.55 -6.00
N GLN A 226 3.18 26.43 -5.28
CA GLN A 226 4.46 25.73 -5.22
C GLN A 226 4.25 24.23 -5.06
N GLN A 227 5.09 23.44 -5.71
CA GLN A 227 5.16 21.99 -5.55
C GLN A 227 6.61 21.58 -5.31
N SER A 228 6.87 20.81 -4.27
CA SER A 228 8.22 20.31 -3.94
C SER A 228 8.15 18.87 -3.42
N PRO A 229 9.12 18.00 -3.75
CA PRO A 229 9.16 16.64 -3.19
C PRO A 229 9.20 16.65 -1.66
N VAL A 230 8.55 15.68 -1.02
CA VAL A 230 8.70 15.45 0.42
C VAL A 230 10.04 14.75 0.65
N GLU A 231 10.93 15.35 1.45
CA GLU A 231 12.16 14.69 1.89
C GLU A 231 11.84 13.52 2.83
N ALA A 232 12.55 12.41 2.67
CA ALA A 232 12.37 11.23 3.51
C ALA A 232 13.12 11.37 4.85
N ASP A 233 12.68 12.33 5.68
CA ASP A 233 13.21 12.56 7.02
C ASP A 233 12.21 12.08 8.09
N ASP A 234 12.57 11.01 8.80
CA ASP A 234 11.77 10.43 9.89
C ASP A 234 12.00 11.15 11.24
N SER A 235 13.06 11.95 11.37
CA SER A 235 13.41 12.61 12.64
C SER A 235 12.38 13.67 13.07
N ALA A 236 11.67 14.24 12.09
CA ALA A 236 10.60 15.20 12.31
C ALA A 236 9.21 14.54 12.44
N LEU A 237 9.11 13.22 12.28
CA LEU A 237 7.82 12.52 12.37
C LEU A 237 7.42 12.30 13.83
N SER A 238 6.30 12.89 14.22
CA SER A 238 5.60 12.61 15.48
C SER A 238 4.34 11.82 15.17
N LEU A 239 4.46 10.48 15.19
CA LEU A 239 3.32 9.58 14.94
C LEU A 239 2.39 9.43 16.16
N GLY A 240 2.66 10.10 17.28
CA GLY A 240 1.88 9.93 18.51
C GLY A 240 2.05 8.53 19.11
N ASP A 241 1.25 8.24 20.13
CA ASP A 241 1.36 6.99 20.87
C ASP A 241 0.81 5.81 20.05
N LEU A 242 1.52 4.69 20.10
CA LEU A 242 1.05 3.41 19.55
C LEU A 242 -0.24 2.97 20.27
N PRO A 243 -1.07 2.10 19.65
CA PRO A 243 -2.19 1.48 20.35
C PRO A 243 -1.70 0.81 21.64
N ALA A 244 -2.56 0.79 22.65
CA ALA A 244 -2.21 0.20 23.95
C ALA A 244 -1.74 -1.25 23.77
N SER A 245 -0.67 -1.61 24.49
CA SER A 245 0.00 -2.91 24.44
C SER A 245 0.90 -3.17 23.23
N TYR A 246 1.15 -2.18 22.38
CA TYR A 246 2.18 -2.25 21.34
C TYR A 246 3.37 -1.37 21.71
N SER A 247 4.58 -1.82 21.34
CA SER A 247 5.80 -1.02 21.44
C SER A 247 6.60 -1.11 20.14
N LEU A 248 7.30 -0.03 19.78
CA LEU A 248 8.27 -0.09 18.69
C LEU A 248 9.30 -1.18 19.00
N GLY A 249 9.54 -2.06 18.03
CA GLY A 249 10.61 -3.05 18.17
C GLY A 249 11.97 -2.35 18.26
N ASN A 250 12.93 -2.96 18.97
CA ASN A 250 14.29 -2.44 19.09
C ASN A 250 15.10 -2.49 17.77
N ASN A 251 14.50 -2.99 16.69
CA ASN A 251 15.14 -3.19 15.40
C ASN A 251 14.88 -1.99 14.50
N VAL A 252 15.60 -0.90 14.77
CA VAL A 252 15.68 0.23 13.84
C VAL A 252 16.77 -0.11 12.82
N PRO A 253 16.48 -0.19 11.51
CA PRO A 253 17.53 -0.42 10.53
C PRO A 253 18.62 0.65 10.65
N GLU A 254 19.88 0.24 10.75
CA GLU A 254 21.03 1.12 11.00
C GLU A 254 21.40 2.03 9.81
N THR A 255 20.73 1.89 8.66
CA THR A 255 21.13 2.54 7.41
C THR A 255 20.01 3.35 6.74
N ASN A 256 20.32 4.62 6.43
CA ASN A 256 19.50 5.62 5.72
C ASN A 256 19.18 5.30 4.25
N LYS A 257 18.93 4.04 3.90
CA LYS A 257 18.52 3.61 2.55
C LYS A 257 17.56 2.43 2.63
N SER A 258 16.49 2.62 3.38
CA SER A 258 15.44 1.62 3.48
C SER A 258 14.62 1.61 2.17
N PRO A 259 14.45 0.45 1.50
CA PRO A 259 13.50 0.32 0.40
C PRO A 259 12.14 0.92 0.72
N ALA A 260 11.42 1.29 -0.32
CA ALA A 260 10.03 1.75 -0.37
C ALA A 260 9.12 1.45 0.85
N SER A 261 9.11 0.23 1.38
CA SER A 261 8.20 -0.21 2.45
C SER A 261 8.88 -0.62 3.76
N SER A 262 10.13 -0.19 3.97
CA SER A 262 10.99 -0.51 5.12
C SER A 262 11.30 0.74 5.95
N GLY A 263 12.29 0.72 6.84
CA GLY A 263 12.56 1.81 7.78
C GLY A 263 11.80 1.68 9.11
N LEU A 264 12.13 2.55 10.08
CA LEU A 264 11.57 2.52 11.44
C LEU A 264 10.04 2.47 11.44
N TYR A 265 9.41 3.30 10.61
CA TYR A 265 7.96 3.35 10.48
C TYR A 265 7.45 2.61 9.25
N GLY A 266 8.29 1.82 8.58
CA GLY A 266 7.90 1.17 7.32
C GLY A 266 7.54 2.15 6.22
N LEU A 267 8.01 3.40 6.29
CA LEU A 267 7.69 4.48 5.35
C LEU A 267 8.68 4.61 4.19
N GLY A 268 9.81 3.92 4.28
CA GLY A 268 10.84 3.79 3.26
C GLY A 268 11.33 5.09 2.62
N GLU A 269 12.21 4.92 1.66
CA GLU A 269 12.81 6.01 0.90
C GLU A 269 12.87 5.65 -0.59
N LEU A 270 12.81 6.66 -1.46
CA LEU A 270 13.13 6.52 -2.86
C LEU A 270 14.14 7.60 -3.25
N TYR A 271 15.16 7.23 -4.02
CA TYR A 271 16.15 8.20 -4.49
C TYR A 271 15.67 8.83 -5.81
N ALA A 272 15.32 10.12 -5.76
CA ALA A 272 14.90 10.91 -6.93
C ALA A 272 15.39 12.35 -6.78
N TYR A 273 15.56 13.07 -7.90
CA TYR A 273 16.01 14.47 -7.88
C TYR A 273 17.31 14.71 -7.10
N GLN A 274 18.22 13.72 -7.08
CA GLN A 274 19.48 13.76 -6.33
C GLN A 274 19.31 13.85 -4.80
N MET A 275 18.14 13.46 -4.27
CA MET A 275 17.86 13.43 -2.83
C MET A 275 17.03 12.19 -2.45
N SER A 276 16.98 11.85 -1.17
CA SER A 276 16.03 10.85 -0.65
C SER A 276 14.65 11.50 -0.49
N VAL A 277 13.67 11.01 -1.23
CA VAL A 277 12.29 11.49 -1.18
C VAL A 277 11.35 10.43 -0.62
N ARG A 278 10.26 10.89 0.00
CA ARG A 278 9.19 10.02 0.47
C ARG A 278 8.41 9.49 -0.73
N PRO A 279 8.23 8.17 -0.85
CA PRO A 279 7.33 7.61 -1.83
C PRO A 279 5.88 8.02 -1.56
N TYR A 280 5.08 8.18 -2.61
CA TYR A 280 3.64 8.38 -2.43
C TYR A 280 3.02 7.09 -1.87
N ARG A 281 2.21 7.23 -0.83
CA ARG A 281 1.57 6.10 -0.16
C ARG A 281 0.11 6.42 0.13
N LEU A 282 -0.73 5.43 -0.08
CA LEU A 282 -2.16 5.47 0.21
C LEU A 282 -2.51 4.23 1.04
N VAL A 283 -3.23 4.41 2.15
CA VAL A 283 -3.81 3.26 2.86
C VAL A 283 -5.17 2.97 2.29
N PHE A 284 -5.29 1.79 1.68
CA PHE A 284 -6.56 1.24 1.23
C PHE A 284 -7.20 0.47 2.37
N GLU A 285 -8.48 0.72 2.57
CA GLU A 285 -9.31 -0.06 3.46
C GLU A 285 -10.22 -0.94 2.63
N SER A 286 -10.18 -2.23 2.93
CA SER A 286 -11.25 -3.14 2.57
C SER A 286 -12.02 -3.55 3.81
N GLY A 287 -13.31 -3.82 3.70
CA GLY A 287 -14.01 -4.43 4.81
C GLY A 287 -15.31 -5.09 4.41
N SER A 288 -15.70 -6.05 5.23
CA SER A 288 -16.96 -6.77 5.10
C SER A 288 -17.71 -6.72 6.43
N ILE A 289 -19.03 -6.62 6.34
CA ILE A 289 -19.92 -6.57 7.50
C ILE A 289 -20.36 -8.00 7.78
N PHE A 290 -20.26 -8.40 9.04
CA PHE A 290 -20.79 -9.66 9.54
C PHE A 290 -21.70 -9.39 10.74
N ALA A 291 -22.66 -10.28 10.95
CA ALA A 291 -23.50 -10.26 12.13
C ALA A 291 -23.11 -11.42 13.04
N LEU A 292 -23.26 -11.24 14.34
CA LEU A 292 -23.25 -12.36 15.25
C LEU A 292 -24.60 -13.06 15.09
N SER A 293 -24.58 -14.31 14.63
CA SER A 293 -25.81 -15.10 14.44
C SER A 293 -26.42 -15.44 15.81
N GLU A 294 -27.71 -15.11 16.03
CA GLU A 294 -28.49 -15.53 17.22
C GLU A 294 -28.44 -17.04 17.48
#